data_AF-A0A5B7BY44-F1
#
_entry.id   AF-A0A5B7BY44-F1
#
_cell.length_a   1.000
_cell.length_b   1.000
_cell.length_c   1.000
_cell.angle_alpha   90.00
_cell.angle_beta   90.00
_cell.angle_gamma   90.00
#
_symmetry.space_group_name_H-M   'P 1'
#
loop_
_entity.id
_entity.type
_entity.pdbx_description
1 polymer ?
#
loop_
_entity_poly.entity_id
_entity_poly.type
_entity_poly.pdbx_seq_one_letter_code
_entity_poly.pdbx_strand_id
1 'polypeptide(L)'
;ACPVIHDQLNARGETPLHIAVREGHLEIVNDLLKHAKDAYGGDKGMLMQTNEEKDTVLHAAVRNSHTELVKLLTEAAPELSQLANHAEETPLYLAAEKGLGHFVDQILTCKSSPGISPGYGGPLGRTALHAAVIRDSQACMERLLSWKQNLLKAADAYGWTALHYAARFGYVSMVRRILEKDKLVAYIAADKDDKKTALHIATSEGQLEVMKVLISECPGCWEMVNSKGQNILHIAVKSGKEKVMKYILTNSSLGSLINQKDADGNTPLHLLVISKCYMPEFIMHPRADKNAFNKKNLTPLDVLSSSVGLPTIFGGPIERALVHGGAINGRRNLITIDKDDHDTAGKEQVHVEKCEKQQWQVLAEKCDKQWQLRAEKCEKQC
;
A
#
# COMPACT_ATOMS: atom_id res chain seq x y z
N ALA A 1 -36.86 29.64 -17.28
CA ALA A 1 -36.19 28.34 -17.12
C ALA A 1 -36.12 27.67 -18.50
N CYS A 2 -34.98 27.11 -18.89
CA CYS A 2 -34.83 26.40 -20.16
C CYS A 2 -35.75 25.15 -20.16
N PRO A 3 -36.76 25.02 -21.03
CA PRO A 3 -37.67 23.88 -21.11
C PRO A 3 -37.01 22.58 -21.58
N VAL A 4 -35.77 22.61 -22.08
CA VAL A 4 -35.01 21.36 -22.31
C VAL A 4 -34.68 20.66 -20.99
N ILE A 5 -34.73 21.40 -19.87
CA ILE A 5 -34.70 20.85 -18.51
C ILE A 5 -35.97 20.00 -18.22
N HIS A 6 -37.02 20.17 -19.03
CA HIS A 6 -38.30 19.44 -18.99
C HIS A 6 -38.49 18.47 -20.16
N ASP A 7 -37.46 18.21 -20.98
CA ASP A 7 -37.56 17.16 -21.99
C ASP A 7 -37.87 15.83 -21.30
N GLN A 8 -38.77 15.04 -21.90
CA GLN A 8 -39.05 13.69 -21.41
C GLN A 8 -37.75 12.90 -21.44
N LEU A 9 -37.23 12.63 -20.25
CA LEU A 9 -36.07 11.77 -20.07
C LEU A 9 -36.46 10.35 -20.51
N ASN A 10 -35.50 9.64 -21.10
CA ASN A 10 -35.73 8.22 -21.38
C ASN A 10 -35.71 7.40 -20.08
N ALA A 11 -35.90 6.07 -20.20
CA ALA A 11 -35.90 5.15 -19.07
C ALA A 11 -34.58 5.03 -18.29
N ARG A 12 -33.52 5.75 -18.69
CA ARG A 12 -32.23 5.86 -17.98
C ARG A 12 -32.00 7.27 -17.41
N GLY A 13 -33.01 8.14 -17.46
CA GLY A 13 -32.88 9.55 -17.08
C GLY A 13 -32.05 10.39 -18.07
N GLU A 14 -31.81 9.92 -19.29
CA GLU A 14 -30.95 10.62 -20.26
C GLU A 14 -31.71 11.69 -21.03
N THR A 15 -31.08 12.84 -21.21
CA THR A 15 -31.54 13.92 -22.10
C THR A 15 -31.15 13.60 -23.55
N PRO A 16 -31.75 14.27 -24.56
CA PRO A 16 -31.31 14.14 -25.95
C PRO A 16 -29.82 14.43 -26.13
N LEU A 17 -29.26 15.37 -25.35
CA LEU A 17 -27.83 15.68 -25.34
C LEU A 17 -26.98 14.50 -24.83
N HIS A 18 -27.41 13.80 -23.76
CA HIS A 18 -26.71 12.60 -23.29
C HIS A 18 -26.65 11.52 -24.36
N ILE A 19 -27.74 11.31 -25.10
CA ILE A 19 -27.79 10.32 -26.19
C ILE A 19 -26.86 10.75 -27.32
N ALA A 20 -26.98 12.00 -27.80
CA ALA A 20 -26.12 12.52 -28.87
C ALA A 20 -24.62 12.42 -28.51
N VAL A 21 -24.26 12.72 -27.25
CA VAL A 21 -22.89 12.61 -26.76
C VAL A 21 -22.44 11.16 -26.64
N ARG A 22 -23.28 10.26 -26.12
CA ARG A 22 -22.96 8.84 -26.00
C ARG A 22 -22.69 8.20 -27.36
N GLU A 23 -23.51 8.53 -28.37
CA GLU A 23 -23.38 8.01 -29.74
C GLU A 23 -22.30 8.76 -30.57
N GLY A 24 -21.75 9.86 -30.06
CA GLY A 24 -20.63 10.57 -30.71
C GLY A 24 -21.05 11.56 -31.80
N HIS A 25 -22.31 12.00 -31.83
CA HIS A 25 -22.84 12.88 -32.88
C HIS A 25 -22.50 14.35 -32.63
N LEU A 26 -21.26 14.75 -32.96
CA LEU A 26 -20.73 16.10 -32.77
C LEU A 26 -21.61 17.22 -33.36
N GLU A 27 -22.13 17.03 -34.56
CA GLU A 27 -22.99 18.02 -35.23
C GLU A 27 -24.28 18.25 -34.46
N ILE A 28 -24.95 17.15 -34.06
CA ILE A 28 -26.18 17.21 -33.24
C ILE A 28 -25.90 17.89 -31.90
N VAL A 29 -24.76 17.59 -31.26
CA VAL A 29 -24.36 18.24 -30.01
C VAL A 29 -24.19 19.76 -30.20
N ASN A 30 -23.54 20.20 -31.27
CA ASN A 30 -23.39 21.63 -31.57
C ASN A 30 -24.72 22.31 -31.82
N ASP A 31 -25.62 21.69 -32.58
CA ASP A 31 -26.95 22.23 -32.87
C ASP A 31 -27.79 22.35 -31.58
N LEU A 32 -27.75 21.34 -30.71
CA LEU A 32 -28.43 21.38 -29.41
C LEU A 32 -27.89 22.50 -28.51
N LEU A 33 -26.56 22.67 -28.45
CA LEU A 33 -25.93 23.73 -27.64
C LEU A 33 -26.21 25.12 -28.20
N LYS A 34 -26.19 25.27 -29.53
CA LYS A 34 -26.53 26.53 -30.20
C LYS A 34 -27.99 26.89 -29.93
N HIS A 35 -28.91 25.95 -30.14
CA HIS A 35 -30.32 26.16 -29.82
C HIS A 35 -30.54 26.50 -28.34
N ALA A 36 -29.80 25.88 -27.42
CA ALA A 36 -29.88 26.19 -26.00
C ALA A 36 -29.48 27.64 -25.68
N LYS A 37 -28.41 28.13 -26.32
CA LYS A 37 -27.95 29.52 -26.21
C LYS A 37 -28.98 30.51 -26.78
N ASP A 38 -29.46 30.23 -27.99
CA ASP A 38 -30.35 31.12 -28.73
C ASP A 38 -31.75 31.21 -28.10
N ALA A 39 -32.33 30.08 -27.69
CA ALA A 39 -33.70 30.02 -27.18
C ALA A 39 -33.82 30.37 -25.69
N TYR A 40 -32.77 30.14 -24.90
CA TYR A 40 -32.87 30.18 -23.42
C TYR A 40 -31.81 31.03 -22.73
N GLY A 41 -30.94 31.69 -23.50
CA GLY A 41 -29.92 32.59 -22.95
C GLY A 41 -28.77 31.88 -22.23
N GLY A 42 -28.64 30.55 -22.37
CA GLY A 42 -27.54 29.79 -21.80
C GLY A 42 -27.67 28.27 -21.96
N ASP A 43 -26.54 27.61 -22.21
CA ASP A 43 -26.37 26.15 -22.37
C ASP A 43 -25.97 25.43 -21.06
N LYS A 44 -25.44 26.16 -20.07
CA LYS A 44 -24.98 25.59 -18.80
C LYS A 44 -26.02 24.73 -18.09
N GLY A 45 -27.29 25.16 -18.06
CA GLY A 45 -28.35 24.39 -17.38
C GLY A 45 -28.58 23.01 -18.01
N MET A 46 -28.46 22.90 -19.33
CA MET A 46 -28.58 21.65 -20.08
C MET A 46 -27.34 20.76 -19.88
N LEU A 47 -26.14 21.36 -19.89
CA LEU A 47 -24.87 20.65 -19.72
C LEU A 47 -24.74 20.01 -18.32
N MET A 48 -25.27 20.67 -17.29
CA MET A 48 -25.17 20.24 -15.89
C MET A 48 -26.21 19.19 -15.49
N GLN A 49 -27.10 18.77 -16.39
CA GLN A 49 -28.02 17.66 -16.11
C GLN A 49 -27.26 16.33 -16.04
N THR A 50 -27.81 15.41 -15.26
CA THR A 50 -27.26 14.06 -15.11
C THR A 50 -28.32 13.01 -15.38
N ASN A 51 -27.89 11.82 -15.80
CA ASN A 51 -28.77 10.65 -15.89
C ASN A 51 -29.03 10.02 -14.51
N GLU A 52 -29.73 8.87 -14.47
CA GLU A 52 -30.03 8.15 -13.22
C GLU A 52 -28.78 7.74 -12.42
N GLU A 53 -27.64 7.54 -13.08
CA GLU A 53 -26.36 7.19 -12.48
C GLU A 53 -25.53 8.40 -12.05
N LYS A 54 -26.11 9.62 -12.12
CA LYS A 54 -25.39 10.89 -11.99
C LYS A 54 -24.25 11.09 -12.99
N ASP A 55 -24.22 10.35 -14.09
CA ASP A 55 -23.29 10.66 -15.17
C ASP A 55 -23.71 11.97 -15.83
N THR A 56 -22.74 12.87 -15.98
CA THR A 56 -22.87 14.02 -16.85
C THR A 56 -22.57 13.64 -18.31
N VAL A 57 -22.88 14.53 -19.23
CA VAL A 57 -22.48 14.39 -20.65
C VAL A 57 -20.96 14.21 -20.81
N LEU A 58 -20.13 14.80 -19.94
CA LEU A 58 -18.68 14.59 -19.98
C LEU A 58 -18.28 13.17 -19.57
N HIS A 59 -18.96 12.55 -18.60
CA HIS A 59 -18.76 11.13 -18.28
C HIS A 59 -19.08 10.25 -19.50
N ALA A 60 -20.22 10.51 -20.17
CA ALA A 60 -20.61 9.78 -21.37
C ALA A 60 -19.58 9.93 -22.52
N ALA A 61 -19.07 11.15 -22.76
CA ALA A 61 -18.06 11.41 -23.79
C ALA A 61 -16.76 10.66 -23.51
N VAL A 62 -16.26 10.71 -22.27
CA VAL A 62 -15.03 10.00 -21.86
C VAL A 62 -15.23 8.49 -21.92
N ARG A 63 -16.38 7.98 -21.45
CA ARG A 63 -16.67 6.54 -21.40
C ARG A 63 -16.73 5.91 -22.79
N ASN A 64 -17.25 6.65 -23.77
CA ASN A 64 -17.38 6.21 -25.16
C ASN A 64 -16.23 6.69 -26.06
N SER A 65 -15.19 7.29 -25.49
CA SER A 65 -13.97 7.68 -26.20
C SER A 65 -14.16 8.70 -27.32
N HIS A 66 -15.06 9.67 -27.14
CA HIS A 66 -15.33 10.71 -28.13
C HIS A 66 -14.47 11.95 -27.95
N THR A 67 -13.26 11.96 -28.54
CA THR A 67 -12.24 13.00 -28.33
C THR A 67 -12.67 14.42 -28.60
N GLU A 68 -13.33 14.67 -29.73
CA GLU A 68 -13.79 16.02 -30.08
C GLU A 68 -14.89 16.51 -29.12
N LEU A 69 -15.74 15.59 -28.64
CA LEU A 69 -16.78 15.90 -27.66
C LEU A 69 -16.19 16.16 -26.27
N VAL A 70 -15.18 15.41 -25.84
CA VAL A 70 -14.49 15.69 -24.57
C VAL A 70 -13.94 17.12 -24.59
N LYS A 71 -13.20 17.48 -25.63
CA LYS A 71 -12.64 18.83 -25.79
C LYS A 71 -13.72 19.91 -25.78
N LEU A 72 -14.76 19.76 -26.61
CA LEU A 72 -15.86 20.71 -26.71
C LEU A 72 -16.57 20.90 -25.36
N LEU A 73 -16.89 19.81 -24.66
CA LEU A 73 -17.61 19.86 -23.40
C LEU A 73 -16.77 20.46 -22.28
N THR A 74 -15.46 20.18 -22.23
CA THR A 74 -14.55 20.76 -21.23
C THR A 74 -14.29 22.25 -21.46
N GLU A 75 -14.39 22.73 -22.71
CA GLU A 75 -14.33 24.16 -23.06
C GLU A 75 -15.65 24.87 -22.76
N ALA A 76 -16.80 24.22 -23.02
CA ALA A 76 -18.12 24.79 -22.83
C ALA A 76 -18.57 24.85 -21.35
N ALA A 77 -18.34 23.77 -20.59
CA ALA A 77 -18.70 23.68 -19.17
C ALA A 77 -17.59 22.97 -18.35
N PRO A 78 -16.58 23.73 -17.92
CA PRO A 78 -15.43 23.22 -17.17
C PRO A 78 -15.79 22.60 -15.82
N GLU A 79 -16.89 23.06 -15.21
CA GLU A 79 -17.43 22.57 -13.95
C GLU A 79 -17.80 21.07 -14.02
N LEU A 80 -18.09 20.54 -15.21
CA LEU A 80 -18.37 19.11 -15.43
C LEU A 80 -17.20 18.21 -15.01
N SER A 81 -15.98 18.72 -15.07
CA SER A 81 -14.77 17.97 -14.69
C SER A 81 -14.67 17.73 -13.18
N GLN A 82 -15.45 18.44 -12.36
CA GLN A 82 -15.42 18.34 -10.90
C GLN A 82 -16.43 17.33 -10.35
N LEU A 83 -17.45 17.01 -11.12
CA LEU A 83 -18.57 16.19 -10.69
C LEU A 83 -18.21 14.71 -10.75
N ALA A 84 -18.60 13.97 -9.71
CA ALA A 84 -18.51 12.52 -9.67
C ALA A 84 -19.90 11.92 -9.87
N ASN A 85 -19.95 10.75 -10.51
CA ASN A 85 -21.18 9.97 -10.68
C ASN A 85 -21.51 9.16 -9.40
N HIS A 86 -22.55 8.31 -9.46
CA HIS A 86 -22.92 7.43 -8.33
C HIS A 86 -21.84 6.42 -7.94
N ALA A 87 -20.95 6.05 -8.86
CA ALA A 87 -19.81 5.19 -8.58
C ALA A 87 -18.60 5.97 -8.02
N GLU A 88 -18.77 7.25 -7.68
CA GLU A 88 -17.73 8.18 -7.23
C GLU A 88 -16.65 8.46 -8.28
N GLU A 89 -16.88 8.11 -9.54
CA GLU A 89 -15.94 8.30 -10.64
C GLU A 89 -16.05 9.74 -11.16
N THR A 90 -14.93 10.46 -11.23
CA THR A 90 -14.85 11.70 -12.00
C THR A 90 -14.44 11.45 -13.45
N PRO A 91 -14.69 12.38 -14.39
CA PRO A 91 -14.25 12.21 -15.78
C PRO A 91 -12.73 12.00 -15.91
N LEU A 92 -11.94 12.65 -15.05
CA LEU A 92 -10.48 12.48 -15.03
C LEU A 92 -10.09 11.07 -14.54
N TYR A 93 -10.79 10.53 -13.54
CA TYR A 93 -10.59 9.14 -13.09
C TYR A 93 -10.92 8.15 -14.20
N LEU A 94 -12.07 8.31 -14.87
CA LEU A 94 -12.48 7.45 -16.00
C LEU A 94 -11.46 7.47 -17.15
N ALA A 95 -10.94 8.65 -17.49
CA ALA A 95 -9.89 8.78 -18.49
C ALA A 95 -8.63 7.98 -18.11
N ALA A 96 -8.20 8.08 -16.85
CA ALA A 96 -7.04 7.36 -16.33
C ALA A 96 -7.26 5.84 -16.26
N GLU A 97 -8.44 5.39 -15.84
CA GLU A 97 -8.83 3.97 -15.79
C GLU A 97 -8.85 3.33 -17.18
N LYS A 98 -9.30 4.08 -18.19
CA LYS A 98 -9.24 3.67 -19.59
C LYS A 98 -7.85 3.77 -20.20
N GLY A 99 -6.89 4.39 -19.51
CA GLY A 99 -5.53 4.61 -20.00
C GLY A 99 -5.42 5.66 -21.10
N LEU A 100 -6.41 6.57 -21.21
CA LEU A 100 -6.52 7.56 -22.28
C LEU A 100 -5.77 8.85 -21.91
N GLY A 101 -4.45 8.84 -22.06
CA GLY A 101 -3.59 9.97 -21.68
C GLY A 101 -3.96 11.29 -22.38
N HIS A 102 -4.45 11.25 -23.61
CA HIS A 102 -4.91 12.45 -24.32
C HIS A 102 -6.17 13.08 -23.69
N PHE A 103 -7.06 12.29 -23.10
CA PHE A 103 -8.20 12.84 -22.32
C PHE A 103 -7.75 13.41 -20.99
N VAL A 104 -6.77 12.77 -20.34
CA VAL A 104 -6.12 13.35 -19.16
C VAL A 104 -5.55 14.73 -19.51
N ASP A 105 -4.81 14.87 -20.62
CA ASP A 105 -4.33 16.17 -21.08
C ASP A 105 -5.46 17.15 -21.37
N GLN A 106 -6.49 16.76 -22.13
CA GLN A 106 -7.62 17.65 -22.46
C GLN A 106 -8.33 18.16 -21.20
N ILE A 107 -8.66 17.27 -20.27
CA ILE A 107 -9.36 17.64 -19.03
C ILE A 107 -8.47 18.53 -18.14
N LEU A 108 -7.16 18.29 -18.09
CA LEU A 108 -6.22 19.08 -17.27
C LEU A 108 -5.83 20.43 -17.91
N THR A 109 -5.76 20.51 -19.24
CA THR A 109 -5.29 21.71 -19.98
C THR A 109 -6.39 22.70 -20.33
N CYS A 110 -7.67 22.34 -20.08
CA CYS A 110 -8.76 23.28 -20.28
C CYS A 110 -8.54 24.54 -19.44
N LYS A 111 -8.35 25.67 -20.14
CA LYS A 111 -7.93 26.99 -19.62
C LYS A 111 -9.04 27.71 -18.85
N SER A 112 -9.82 26.95 -18.11
CA SER A 112 -11.17 27.33 -17.79
C SER A 112 -11.27 27.95 -16.40
N SER A 113 -11.40 29.27 -16.40
CA SER A 113 -11.63 30.17 -15.26
C SER A 113 -10.68 29.99 -14.05
N PRO A 114 -10.01 31.05 -13.58
CA PRO A 114 -9.17 30.97 -12.39
C PRO A 114 -9.97 30.40 -11.20
N GLY A 115 -9.59 29.22 -10.72
CA GLY A 115 -10.19 28.56 -9.53
C GLY A 115 -10.88 27.22 -9.77
N ILE A 116 -11.12 26.78 -11.02
CA ILE A 116 -11.72 25.47 -11.30
C ILE A 116 -10.62 24.41 -11.48
N SER A 117 -10.55 23.44 -10.58
CA SER A 117 -9.67 22.27 -10.66
C SER A 117 -10.50 21.01 -10.89
N PRO A 118 -10.16 20.13 -11.84
CA PRO A 118 -10.90 18.90 -12.08
C PRO A 118 -10.88 18.01 -10.83
N GLY A 119 -11.99 17.32 -10.62
CA GLY A 119 -12.10 16.26 -9.63
C GLY A 119 -11.27 15.07 -10.11
N TYR A 120 -10.57 14.41 -9.20
CA TYR A 120 -9.69 13.28 -9.50
C TYR A 120 -10.03 12.05 -8.64
N GLY A 121 -11.20 12.05 -8.00
CA GLY A 121 -11.68 10.96 -7.17
C GLY A 121 -12.29 9.83 -8.00
N GLY A 122 -12.33 8.66 -7.38
CA GLY A 122 -12.89 7.43 -7.91
C GLY A 122 -13.36 6.53 -6.77
N PRO A 123 -13.95 5.38 -7.11
CA PRO A 123 -14.51 4.44 -6.15
C PRO A 123 -13.49 4.02 -5.09
N LEU A 124 -13.98 3.82 -3.87
CA LEU A 124 -13.17 3.42 -2.71
C LEU A 124 -12.08 4.45 -2.37
N GLY A 125 -12.35 5.75 -2.61
CA GLY A 125 -11.39 6.83 -2.35
C GLY A 125 -10.14 6.78 -3.23
N ARG A 126 -10.16 5.99 -4.31
CA ARG A 126 -9.05 5.96 -5.27
C ARG A 126 -8.95 7.29 -5.98
N THR A 127 -7.74 7.64 -6.40
CA THR A 127 -7.50 8.81 -7.24
C THR A 127 -7.31 8.39 -8.69
N ALA A 128 -7.39 9.33 -9.63
CA ALA A 128 -7.03 9.10 -11.03
C ALA A 128 -5.61 8.51 -11.19
N LEU A 129 -4.67 8.83 -10.28
CA LEU A 129 -3.34 8.22 -10.29
C LEU A 129 -3.38 6.73 -9.93
N HIS A 130 -4.23 6.33 -8.97
CA HIS A 130 -4.43 4.91 -8.67
C HIS A 130 -4.95 4.18 -9.91
N ALA A 131 -5.96 4.73 -10.58
CA ALA A 131 -6.51 4.15 -11.81
C ALA A 131 -5.46 4.02 -12.92
N ALA A 132 -4.66 5.08 -13.15
CA ALA A 132 -3.57 5.06 -14.13
C ALA A 132 -2.54 3.95 -13.83
N VAL A 133 -2.19 3.75 -12.56
CA VAL A 133 -1.22 2.73 -12.15
C VAL A 133 -1.80 1.32 -12.19
N ILE A 134 -3.05 1.13 -11.77
CA ILE A 134 -3.78 -0.14 -11.89
C ILE A 134 -3.86 -0.55 -13.37
N ARG A 135 -4.02 0.42 -14.28
CA ARG A 135 -4.03 0.21 -15.73
C ARG A 135 -2.64 0.09 -16.37
N ASP A 136 -1.56 0.25 -15.60
CA ASP A 136 -0.17 0.36 -16.08
C ASP A 136 0.03 1.44 -17.17
N SER A 137 -0.75 2.52 -17.11
CA SER A 137 -0.67 3.62 -18.07
C SER A 137 0.36 4.66 -17.63
N GLN A 138 1.60 4.47 -18.07
CA GLN A 138 2.70 5.42 -17.87
C GLN A 138 2.34 6.82 -18.40
N ALA A 139 1.68 6.86 -19.56
CA ALA A 139 1.23 8.09 -20.19
C ALA A 139 0.28 8.90 -19.31
N CYS A 140 -0.69 8.25 -18.66
CA CYS A 140 -1.61 8.94 -17.73
C CYS A 140 -0.89 9.33 -16.44
N MET A 141 -0.04 8.46 -15.89
CA MET A 141 0.72 8.73 -14.68
C MET A 141 1.60 9.97 -14.82
N GLU A 142 2.39 10.08 -15.89
CA GLU A 142 3.26 11.24 -16.13
C GLU A 142 2.49 12.57 -16.22
N ARG A 143 1.32 12.56 -16.86
CA ARG A 143 0.45 13.75 -17.00
C ARG A 143 -0.21 14.15 -15.70
N LEU A 144 -0.68 13.18 -14.94
CA LEU A 144 -1.28 13.44 -13.62
C LEU A 144 -0.23 13.99 -12.65
N LEU A 145 1.00 13.47 -12.71
CA LEU A 145 2.09 13.92 -11.84
C LEU A 145 2.72 15.24 -12.27
N SER A 146 2.69 15.59 -13.57
CA SER A 146 3.09 16.93 -14.03
C SER A 146 2.11 18.01 -13.56
N TRP A 147 0.83 17.67 -13.44
CA TRP A 147 -0.20 18.55 -12.87
C TRP A 147 -0.13 18.61 -11.34
N LYS A 148 -0.11 17.46 -10.67
CA LYS A 148 -0.29 17.37 -9.21
C LYS A 148 0.54 16.24 -8.58
N GLN A 149 1.77 16.56 -8.18
CA GLN A 149 2.70 15.58 -7.60
C GLN A 149 2.23 14.96 -6.28
N ASN A 150 1.45 15.68 -5.46
CA ASN A 150 1.01 15.16 -4.16
C ASN A 150 0.06 13.95 -4.27
N LEU A 151 -0.47 13.64 -5.47
CA LEU A 151 -1.22 12.42 -5.74
C LEU A 151 -0.43 11.15 -5.41
N LEU A 152 0.91 11.20 -5.46
CA LEU A 152 1.78 10.09 -5.07
C LEU A 152 1.57 9.62 -3.62
N LYS A 153 1.19 10.55 -2.73
CA LYS A 153 1.00 10.31 -1.30
C LYS A 153 -0.47 10.09 -0.93
N ALA A 154 -1.37 10.25 -1.89
CA ALA A 154 -2.79 9.99 -1.67
C ALA A 154 -2.98 8.48 -1.41
N ALA A 155 -3.72 8.18 -0.35
CA ALA A 155 -4.08 6.82 0.03
C ALA A 155 -5.57 6.59 -0.23
N ASP A 156 -5.91 5.41 -0.76
CA ASP A 156 -7.30 5.00 -0.97
C ASP A 156 -7.97 4.52 0.34
N ALA A 157 -9.18 3.96 0.25
CA ALA A 157 -9.92 3.45 1.39
C ALA A 157 -9.19 2.34 2.17
N TYR A 158 -8.21 1.64 1.57
CA TYR A 158 -7.38 0.62 2.20
C TYR A 158 -6.05 1.16 2.73
N GLY A 159 -5.82 2.47 2.64
CA GLY A 159 -4.54 3.08 2.96
C GLY A 159 -3.48 2.88 1.87
N TRP A 160 -3.86 2.35 0.70
CA TRP A 160 -2.91 2.03 -0.36
C TRP A 160 -2.65 3.27 -1.21
N THR A 161 -1.38 3.51 -1.51
CA THR A 161 -0.95 4.51 -2.50
C THR A 161 -0.79 3.85 -3.88
N ALA A 162 -0.59 4.67 -4.92
CA ALA A 162 -0.30 4.17 -6.26
C ALA A 162 0.90 3.19 -6.30
N LEU A 163 1.95 3.44 -5.50
CA LEU A 163 3.12 2.54 -5.42
C LEU A 163 2.74 1.15 -4.87
N HIS A 164 1.77 1.04 -3.96
CA HIS A 164 1.32 -0.26 -3.43
C HIS A 164 0.71 -1.12 -4.54
N TYR A 165 -0.11 -0.53 -5.41
CA TYR A 165 -0.67 -1.24 -6.56
C TYR A 165 0.40 -1.64 -7.58
N ALA A 166 1.32 -0.74 -7.93
CA ALA A 166 2.45 -1.07 -8.81
C ALA A 166 3.28 -2.25 -8.26
N ALA A 167 3.49 -2.26 -6.93
CA ALA A 167 4.19 -3.33 -6.25
C ALA A 167 3.41 -4.64 -6.21
N ARG A 168 2.09 -4.61 -6.02
CA ARG A 168 1.22 -5.79 -6.07
C ARG A 168 1.27 -6.48 -7.43
N PHE A 169 1.10 -5.70 -8.49
CA PHE A 169 1.03 -6.23 -9.85
C PHE A 169 2.40 -6.55 -10.46
N GLY A 170 3.49 -6.14 -9.82
CA GLY A 170 4.85 -6.43 -10.31
C GLY A 170 5.30 -5.50 -11.44
N TYR A 171 4.72 -4.30 -11.55
CA TYR A 171 5.03 -3.34 -12.62
C TYR A 171 6.37 -2.63 -12.36
N VAL A 172 7.48 -3.33 -12.66
CA VAL A 172 8.85 -2.85 -12.40
C VAL A 172 9.11 -1.46 -12.99
N SER A 173 8.71 -1.23 -14.25
CA SER A 173 8.89 0.07 -14.92
C SER A 173 8.09 1.17 -14.22
N MET A 174 6.84 0.90 -13.85
CA MET A 174 5.98 1.85 -13.11
C MET A 174 6.57 2.19 -11.75
N VAL A 175 7.10 1.19 -11.02
CA VAL A 175 7.77 1.39 -9.73
C VAL A 175 8.96 2.34 -9.89
N ARG A 176 9.86 2.10 -10.86
CA ARG A 176 11.01 2.98 -11.10
C ARG A 176 10.57 4.41 -11.39
N ARG A 177 9.59 4.59 -12.28
CA ARG A 177 9.06 5.93 -12.60
C ARG A 177 8.48 6.64 -11.39
N ILE A 178 7.72 5.94 -10.54
CA ILE A 178 7.18 6.52 -9.31
C ILE A 178 8.31 6.95 -8.37
N LEU A 179 9.34 6.11 -8.18
CA LEU A 179 10.48 6.40 -7.31
C LEU A 179 11.39 7.52 -7.86
N GLU A 180 11.47 7.67 -9.19
CA GLU A 180 12.13 8.81 -9.85
C GLU A 180 11.48 10.15 -9.46
N LYS A 181 10.16 10.16 -9.19
CA LYS A 181 9.43 11.38 -8.79
C LYS A 181 9.56 11.67 -7.30
N ASP A 182 9.36 10.68 -6.44
CA ASP A 182 9.53 10.83 -4.99
C ASP A 182 9.84 9.46 -4.34
N LYS A 183 11.07 9.28 -3.87
CA LYS A 183 11.50 8.05 -3.18
C LYS A 183 10.85 7.85 -1.81
N LEU A 184 10.37 8.92 -1.16
CA LEU A 184 9.77 8.83 0.18
C LEU A 184 8.47 8.02 0.18
N VAL A 185 7.85 7.86 -0.98
CA VAL A 185 6.60 7.09 -1.15
C VAL A 185 6.80 5.59 -0.87
N ALA A 186 8.03 5.09 -0.96
CA ALA A 186 8.39 3.71 -0.61
C ALA A 186 8.23 3.41 0.89
N TYR A 187 8.26 4.44 1.74
CA TYR A 187 8.16 4.35 3.20
C TYR A 187 6.75 4.63 3.71
N ILE A 188 5.79 4.87 2.82
CA ILE A 188 4.38 5.02 3.22
C ILE A 188 3.85 3.62 3.57
N ALA A 189 3.32 3.51 4.79
CA ALA A 189 2.66 2.31 5.29
C ALA A 189 1.14 2.47 5.20
N ALA A 190 0.46 1.47 4.64
CA ALA A 190 -0.99 1.42 4.55
C ALA A 190 -1.62 1.24 5.93
N ASP A 191 -2.09 2.34 6.52
CA ASP A 191 -2.66 2.41 7.87
C ASP A 191 -3.82 1.42 8.10
N LYS A 192 -4.61 1.13 7.07
CA LYS A 192 -5.76 0.23 7.10
C LYS A 192 -5.48 -1.19 6.58
N ASP A 193 -4.26 -1.49 6.15
CA ASP A 193 -3.84 -2.83 5.72
C ASP A 193 -2.54 -3.24 6.44
N ASP A 194 -2.67 -3.50 7.75
CA ASP A 194 -1.58 -3.99 8.59
C ASP A 194 -0.31 -3.11 8.55
N LYS A 195 -0.39 -1.81 8.24
CA LYS A 195 0.80 -0.95 8.04
C LYS A 195 1.80 -1.52 7.03
N LYS A 196 1.33 -2.27 6.03
CA LYS A 196 2.21 -2.80 4.98
C LYS A 196 2.69 -1.67 4.09
N THR A 197 3.97 -1.70 3.73
CA THR A 197 4.55 -0.83 2.70
C THR A 197 4.52 -1.52 1.34
N ALA A 198 4.81 -0.79 0.27
CA ALA A 198 4.96 -1.37 -1.07
C ALA A 198 5.93 -2.57 -1.11
N LEU A 199 7.02 -2.53 -0.33
CA LEU A 199 7.96 -3.65 -0.24
C LEU A 199 7.33 -4.89 0.42
N HIS A 200 6.53 -4.71 1.47
CA HIS A 200 5.79 -5.81 2.09
C HIS A 200 4.78 -6.43 1.10
N ILE A 201 4.07 -5.60 0.32
CA ILE A 201 3.13 -6.06 -0.70
C ILE A 201 3.87 -6.86 -1.79
N ALA A 202 4.93 -6.30 -2.39
CA ALA A 202 5.75 -7.00 -3.38
C ALA A 202 6.27 -8.35 -2.87
N THR A 203 6.73 -8.38 -1.61
CA THR A 203 7.17 -9.59 -0.91
C THR A 203 6.05 -10.61 -0.80
N SER A 204 4.87 -10.19 -0.34
CA SER A 204 3.71 -11.07 -0.13
C SER A 204 3.17 -11.66 -1.43
N GLU A 205 3.32 -10.94 -2.54
CA GLU A 205 2.89 -11.37 -3.88
C GLU A 205 3.97 -12.19 -4.60
N GLY A 206 5.23 -12.09 -4.18
CA GLY A 206 6.37 -12.79 -4.79
C GLY A 206 7.05 -12.01 -5.93
N GLN A 207 6.84 -10.70 -6.00
CA GLN A 207 7.34 -9.80 -7.04
C GLN A 207 8.82 -9.46 -6.81
N LEU A 208 9.68 -10.46 -7.03
CA LEU A 208 11.12 -10.38 -6.72
C LEU A 208 11.82 -9.20 -7.40
N GLU A 209 11.52 -8.91 -8.66
CA GLU A 209 12.17 -7.80 -9.38
C GLU A 209 11.76 -6.44 -8.81
N VAL A 210 10.49 -6.25 -8.44
CA VAL A 210 10.05 -5.02 -7.74
C VAL A 210 10.77 -4.89 -6.39
N MET A 211 10.89 -5.98 -5.63
CA MET A 211 11.62 -5.94 -4.36
C MET A 211 13.07 -5.50 -4.54
N LYS A 212 13.76 -6.05 -5.55
CA LYS A 212 15.14 -5.66 -5.88
C LYS A 212 15.23 -4.17 -6.19
N VAL A 213 14.30 -3.63 -6.98
CA VAL A 213 14.24 -2.20 -7.29
C VAL A 213 14.08 -1.37 -6.02
N LEU A 214 13.07 -1.66 -5.21
CA LEU A 214 12.79 -0.93 -3.97
C LEU A 214 14.00 -0.94 -3.02
N ILE A 215 14.61 -2.11 -2.80
CA ILE A 215 15.79 -2.26 -1.93
C ILE A 215 16.99 -1.49 -2.49
N SER A 216 17.20 -1.52 -3.81
CA SER A 216 18.33 -0.84 -4.44
C SER A 216 18.20 0.69 -4.45
N GLU A 217 16.97 1.20 -4.62
CA GLU A 217 16.74 2.64 -4.82
C GLU A 217 16.38 3.38 -3.53
N CYS A 218 15.88 2.66 -2.51
CA CYS A 218 15.39 3.19 -1.23
C CYS A 218 16.10 2.54 -0.02
N PRO A 219 17.20 3.12 0.47
CA PRO A 219 17.98 2.57 1.58
C PRO A 219 17.17 2.43 2.89
N GLY A 220 17.23 1.26 3.53
CA GLY A 220 16.56 1.03 4.83
C GLY A 220 15.07 0.71 4.73
N CYS A 221 14.46 0.71 3.53
CA CYS A 221 13.04 0.35 3.38
C CYS A 221 12.73 -1.09 3.85
N TRP A 222 13.72 -1.99 3.85
CA TRP A 222 13.60 -3.37 4.32
C TRP A 222 13.61 -3.52 5.85
N GLU A 223 13.97 -2.47 6.59
CA GLU A 223 13.93 -2.46 8.07
C GLU A 223 12.53 -2.18 8.61
N MET A 224 11.64 -1.68 7.76
CA MET A 224 10.26 -1.41 8.14
C MET A 224 9.53 -2.71 8.48
N VAL A 225 8.66 -2.63 9.47
CA VAL A 225 7.82 -3.74 9.92
C VAL A 225 6.35 -3.35 9.84
N ASN A 226 5.50 -4.35 9.62
CA ASN A 226 4.05 -4.17 9.59
C ASN A 226 3.47 -4.03 11.03
N SER A 227 2.13 -3.93 11.16
CA SER A 227 1.39 -3.80 12.42
C SER A 227 1.65 -4.93 13.42
N LYS A 228 2.05 -6.10 12.93
CA LYS A 228 2.39 -7.31 13.70
C LYS A 228 3.89 -7.39 14.01
N GLY A 229 4.67 -6.34 13.73
CA GLY A 229 6.13 -6.37 13.89
C GLY A 229 6.84 -7.28 12.87
N GLN A 230 6.18 -7.67 11.79
CA GLN A 230 6.71 -8.60 10.80
C GLN A 230 7.52 -7.86 9.74
N ASN A 231 8.78 -8.25 9.58
CA ASN A 231 9.63 -7.82 8.46
C ASN A 231 9.32 -8.61 7.17
N ILE A 232 10.00 -8.28 6.07
CA ILE A 232 9.78 -8.93 4.76
C ILE A 232 10.06 -10.44 4.76
N LEU A 233 10.96 -10.98 5.60
CA LEU A 233 11.19 -12.43 5.66
C LEU A 233 10.02 -13.16 6.33
N HIS A 234 9.44 -12.60 7.40
CA HIS A 234 8.21 -13.14 8.01
C HIS A 234 7.07 -13.19 6.98
N ILE A 235 6.90 -12.13 6.18
CA ILE A 235 5.87 -12.05 5.14
C ILE A 235 6.14 -13.08 4.04
N ALA A 236 7.36 -13.20 3.54
CA ALA A 236 7.72 -14.16 2.49
C ALA A 236 7.44 -15.61 2.93
N VAL A 237 7.74 -15.94 4.19
CA VAL A 237 7.47 -17.25 4.79
C VAL A 237 5.97 -17.52 4.92
N LYS A 238 5.19 -16.57 5.43
CA LYS A 238 3.73 -16.72 5.55
C LYS A 238 3.05 -16.86 4.20
N SER A 239 3.56 -16.18 3.17
CA SER A 239 3.04 -16.24 1.81
C SER A 239 3.64 -17.37 0.97
N GLY A 240 4.56 -18.19 1.51
CA GLY A 240 5.19 -19.31 0.81
C GLY A 240 6.02 -18.91 -0.42
N LYS A 241 6.59 -17.71 -0.46
CA LYS A 241 7.28 -17.16 -1.65
C LYS A 241 8.76 -17.58 -1.68
N GLU A 242 9.02 -18.81 -2.09
CA GLU A 242 10.38 -19.41 -2.06
C GLU A 242 11.45 -18.59 -2.77
N LYS A 243 11.18 -18.07 -3.97
CA LYS A 243 12.16 -17.24 -4.71
C LYS A 243 12.56 -15.98 -3.93
N VAL A 244 11.60 -15.37 -3.25
CA VAL A 244 11.82 -14.20 -2.40
C VAL A 244 12.60 -14.58 -1.15
N MET A 245 12.23 -15.68 -0.48
CA MET A 245 12.97 -16.18 0.68
C MET A 245 14.43 -16.48 0.33
N LYS A 246 14.69 -17.16 -0.80
CA LYS A 246 16.06 -17.45 -1.29
C LYS A 246 16.85 -16.16 -1.51
N TYR A 247 16.23 -15.17 -2.15
CA TYR A 247 16.88 -13.87 -2.35
C TYR A 247 17.23 -13.19 -1.02
N ILE A 248 16.31 -13.13 -0.05
CA ILE A 248 16.56 -12.52 1.25
C ILE A 248 17.69 -13.23 2.01
N LEU A 249 17.71 -14.57 2.00
CA LEU A 249 18.72 -15.37 2.73
C LEU A 249 20.12 -15.28 2.12
N THR A 250 20.21 -15.20 0.80
CA THR A 250 21.48 -15.07 0.07
C THR A 250 22.05 -13.65 0.12
N ASN A 251 21.19 -12.62 0.26
CA ASN A 251 21.63 -11.24 0.35
C ASN A 251 22.23 -10.95 1.74
N SER A 252 23.54 -10.71 1.79
CA SER A 252 24.26 -10.47 3.06
C SER A 252 23.73 -9.25 3.82
N SER A 253 23.36 -8.17 3.11
CA SER A 253 22.83 -6.93 3.67
C SER A 253 21.48 -7.12 4.38
N LEU A 254 20.70 -8.12 3.99
CA LEU A 254 19.40 -8.44 4.61
C LEU A 254 19.52 -9.47 5.75
N GLY A 255 20.75 -9.87 6.10
CA GLY A 255 21.02 -10.87 7.11
C GLY A 255 20.47 -10.54 8.50
N SER A 256 20.36 -9.26 8.83
CA SER A 256 19.79 -8.79 10.11
C SER A 256 18.33 -9.21 10.29
N LEU A 257 17.59 -9.46 9.21
CA LEU A 257 16.17 -9.81 9.24
C LEU A 257 15.89 -11.24 9.72
N ILE A 258 16.89 -12.13 9.62
CA ILE A 258 16.73 -13.59 9.76
C ILE A 258 16.22 -14.01 11.14
N ASN A 259 16.67 -13.32 12.20
CA ASN A 259 16.34 -13.65 13.59
C ASN A 259 15.52 -12.55 14.29
N GLN A 260 15.10 -11.50 13.56
CA GLN A 260 14.22 -10.49 14.13
C GLN A 260 12.92 -11.15 14.59
N LYS A 261 12.41 -10.71 15.73
CA LYS A 261 11.17 -11.22 16.31
C LYS A 261 10.03 -10.29 15.97
N ASP A 262 8.88 -10.88 15.61
CA ASP A 262 7.64 -10.14 15.44
C ASP A 262 7.00 -9.77 16.80
N ALA A 263 5.79 -9.19 16.77
CA ALA A 263 5.09 -8.74 17.97
C ALA A 263 4.75 -9.89 18.94
N ASP A 264 4.68 -11.14 18.48
CA ASP A 264 4.47 -12.33 19.32
C ASP A 264 5.79 -12.98 19.77
N GLY A 265 6.92 -12.35 19.43
CA GLY A 265 8.25 -12.89 19.68
C GLY A 265 8.68 -13.97 18.67
N ASN A 266 7.87 -14.25 17.65
CA ASN A 266 8.19 -15.29 16.67
C ASN A 266 9.27 -14.77 15.73
N THR A 267 10.31 -15.57 15.51
CA THR A 267 11.23 -15.35 14.37
C THR A 267 10.58 -15.86 13.08
N PRO A 268 11.09 -15.53 11.88
CA PRO A 268 10.57 -16.09 10.64
C PRO A 268 10.64 -17.62 10.61
N LEU A 269 11.57 -18.24 11.34
CA LEU A 269 11.66 -19.70 11.47
C LEU A 269 10.50 -20.30 12.28
N HIS A 270 10.01 -19.61 13.33
CA HIS A 270 8.78 -20.02 14.02
C HIS A 270 7.59 -19.98 13.06
N LEU A 271 7.48 -18.90 12.26
CA LEU A 271 6.40 -18.77 11.30
C LEU A 271 6.48 -19.81 10.18
N LEU A 272 7.68 -20.24 9.79
CA LEU A 272 7.89 -21.30 8.78
C LEU A 272 7.26 -22.61 9.24
N VAL A 273 7.45 -22.94 10.52
CA VAL A 273 6.84 -24.11 11.16
C VAL A 273 5.32 -23.95 11.20
N ILE A 274 4.82 -22.80 11.67
CA ILE A 274 3.39 -22.53 11.81
C ILE A 274 2.68 -22.60 10.44
N SER A 275 3.31 -22.04 9.40
CA SER A 275 2.77 -22.06 8.03
C SER A 275 2.96 -23.38 7.32
N LYS A 276 3.65 -24.35 7.93
CA LYS A 276 4.04 -25.64 7.34
C LYS A 276 4.79 -25.47 6.01
N CYS A 277 5.53 -24.37 5.87
CA CYS A 277 6.35 -24.10 4.71
C CYS A 277 7.65 -24.91 4.83
N TYR A 278 7.94 -25.80 3.87
CA TYR A 278 9.17 -26.56 3.87
C TYR A 278 10.25 -25.87 3.04
N MET A 279 11.24 -25.27 3.71
CA MET A 279 12.41 -24.67 3.06
C MET A 279 13.69 -25.09 3.79
N PRO A 280 14.30 -26.23 3.43
CA PRO A 280 15.48 -26.75 4.12
C PRO A 280 16.66 -25.77 4.08
N GLU A 281 16.81 -25.00 3.01
CA GLU A 281 17.88 -23.98 2.90
C GLU A 281 17.74 -22.88 3.96
N PHE A 282 16.51 -22.55 4.37
CA PHE A 282 16.29 -21.60 5.47
C PHE A 282 16.51 -22.27 6.83
N ILE A 283 15.94 -23.46 7.04
CA ILE A 283 16.08 -24.19 8.31
C ILE A 283 17.56 -24.44 8.65
N MET A 284 18.35 -24.83 7.66
CA MET A 284 19.78 -25.13 7.81
C MET A 284 20.67 -23.88 7.70
N HIS A 285 20.11 -22.69 7.47
CA HIS A 285 20.89 -21.50 7.23
C HIS A 285 21.79 -21.17 8.44
N PRO A 286 23.10 -20.92 8.27
CA PRO A 286 24.03 -20.75 9.38
C PRO A 286 23.65 -19.60 10.34
N ARG A 287 23.10 -18.52 9.79
CA ARG A 287 22.68 -17.35 10.57
C ARG A 287 21.31 -17.50 11.23
N ALA A 288 20.52 -18.53 10.91
CA ALA A 288 19.22 -18.74 11.53
C ALA A 288 19.39 -19.32 12.94
N ASP A 289 18.77 -18.70 13.94
CA ASP A 289 18.70 -19.23 15.30
C ASP A 289 17.54 -20.23 15.41
N LYS A 290 17.89 -21.51 15.50
CA LYS A 290 16.93 -22.62 15.58
C LYS A 290 16.33 -22.79 16.98
N ASN A 291 16.91 -22.14 17.98
CA ASN A 291 16.56 -22.30 19.39
C ASN A 291 16.07 -20.99 20.02
N ALA A 292 15.78 -19.98 19.19
CA ALA A 292 15.18 -18.74 19.65
C ALA A 292 13.83 -19.02 20.32
N PHE A 293 13.56 -18.36 21.45
CA PHE A 293 12.27 -18.43 22.13
C PHE A 293 11.33 -17.30 21.71
N ASN A 294 10.06 -17.62 21.45
CA ASN A 294 9.00 -16.62 21.31
C ASN A 294 8.45 -16.16 22.68
N LYS A 295 7.43 -15.28 22.70
CA LYS A 295 6.82 -14.79 23.96
C LYS A 295 6.12 -15.88 24.77
N LYS A 296 5.81 -17.02 24.16
CA LYS A 296 5.26 -18.21 24.84
C LYS A 296 6.36 -19.14 25.38
N ASN A 297 7.63 -18.72 25.31
CA ASN A 297 8.79 -19.54 25.66
C ASN A 297 8.87 -20.86 24.87
N LEU A 298 8.40 -20.86 23.63
CA LEU A 298 8.50 -22.01 22.74
C LEU A 298 9.62 -21.78 21.72
N THR A 299 10.43 -22.79 21.45
CA THR A 299 11.32 -22.82 20.27
C THR A 299 10.53 -23.16 19.01
N PRO A 300 11.07 -22.98 17.79
CA PRO A 300 10.43 -23.48 16.57
C PRO A 300 10.07 -24.97 16.62
N LEU A 301 10.88 -25.80 17.29
CA LEU A 301 10.61 -27.24 17.43
C LEU A 301 9.48 -27.51 18.44
N ASP A 302 9.38 -26.74 19.53
CA ASP A 302 8.26 -26.83 20.48
C ASP A 302 6.95 -26.36 19.84
N VAL A 303 7.00 -25.31 19.00
CA VAL A 303 5.84 -24.86 18.22
C VAL A 303 5.36 -25.94 17.25
N LEU A 304 6.29 -26.64 16.58
CA LEU A 304 5.95 -27.77 15.72
C LEU A 304 5.23 -28.85 16.53
N SER A 305 5.82 -29.24 17.65
CA SER A 305 5.30 -30.30 18.54
C SER A 305 3.92 -29.98 19.11
N SER A 306 3.66 -28.72 19.48
CA SER A 306 2.37 -28.27 20.01
C SER A 306 1.28 -28.11 18.96
N SER A 307 1.65 -27.87 17.69
CA SER A 307 0.70 -27.75 16.59
C SER A 307 0.16 -29.10 16.08
N VAL A 308 0.87 -30.20 16.37
CA VAL A 308 0.51 -31.57 16.01
C VAL A 308 -0.25 -32.19 17.19
N GLY A 309 -1.55 -31.91 17.28
CA GLY A 309 -2.41 -32.60 18.24
C GLY A 309 -2.45 -34.10 17.95
N LEU A 310 -1.91 -34.91 18.88
CA LEU A 310 -1.98 -36.38 18.93
C LEU A 310 -1.20 -37.18 17.86
N PRO A 311 -0.80 -38.43 18.17
CA PRO A 311 0.48 -39.01 17.79
C PRO A 311 0.43 -39.58 16.37
N THR A 312 0.74 -38.75 15.38
CA THR A 312 1.01 -39.27 14.04
C THR A 312 2.16 -38.52 13.39
N ILE A 313 3.27 -39.26 13.29
CA ILE A 313 4.52 -38.97 12.57
C ILE A 313 5.43 -37.93 13.25
N PHE A 314 6.02 -38.33 14.38
CA PHE A 314 7.41 -37.96 14.64
C PHE A 314 8.23 -38.27 13.37
N GLY A 315 8.94 -37.30 12.81
CA GLY A 315 9.81 -37.48 11.63
C GLY A 315 9.38 -36.76 10.34
N GLY A 316 8.49 -35.76 10.41
CA GLY A 316 8.17 -34.90 9.27
C GLY A 316 9.43 -34.22 8.67
N PRO A 317 9.43 -33.82 7.38
CA PRO A 317 10.62 -33.25 6.74
C PRO A 317 11.11 -31.95 7.42
N ILE A 318 10.19 -31.12 7.93
CA ILE A 318 10.53 -29.91 8.71
C ILE A 318 11.17 -30.29 10.06
N GLU A 319 10.59 -31.25 10.78
CA GLU A 319 11.14 -31.73 12.06
C GLU A 319 12.55 -32.31 11.88
N ARG A 320 12.72 -33.21 10.90
CA ARG A 320 14.02 -33.81 10.58
C ARG A 320 15.05 -32.75 10.22
N ALA A 321 14.68 -31.74 9.43
CA ALA A 321 15.56 -30.64 9.07
C ALA A 321 15.91 -29.78 10.30
N LEU A 322 14.95 -29.48 11.18
CA LEU A 322 15.20 -28.72 12.41
C LEU A 322 16.16 -29.47 13.34
N VAL A 323 15.88 -30.75 13.63
CA VAL A 323 16.72 -31.58 14.49
C VAL A 323 18.12 -31.75 13.90
N HIS A 324 18.23 -32.01 12.60
CA HIS A 324 19.53 -32.09 11.90
C HIS A 324 20.27 -30.76 11.89
N GLY A 325 19.53 -29.64 11.86
CA GLY A 325 20.06 -28.27 11.98
C GLY A 325 20.44 -27.85 13.40
N GLY A 326 20.31 -28.73 14.40
CA GLY A 326 20.65 -28.46 15.80
C GLY A 326 19.54 -27.80 16.61
N ALA A 327 18.29 -27.87 16.16
CA ALA A 327 17.14 -27.45 16.96
C ALA A 327 16.92 -28.44 18.13
N ILE A 328 16.68 -27.90 19.32
CA ILE A 328 16.35 -28.66 20.51
C ILE A 328 14.99 -28.22 21.05
N ASN A 329 14.26 -29.15 21.66
CA ASN A 329 13.08 -28.79 22.44
C ASN A 329 13.52 -27.92 23.60
N GLY A 330 12.75 -26.87 23.89
CA GLY A 330 12.94 -25.99 25.02
C GLY A 330 12.63 -26.74 26.32
N ARG A 331 13.51 -27.65 26.74
CA ARG A 331 13.39 -28.34 28.03
C ARG A 331 13.70 -27.35 29.14
N ARG A 332 12.69 -26.58 29.55
CA ARG A 332 12.65 -26.02 30.90
C ARG A 332 11.57 -26.77 31.65
N ASN A 333 11.99 -27.47 32.71
CA ASN A 333 11.10 -27.78 33.81
C ASN A 333 10.45 -26.46 34.21
N LEU A 334 9.18 -26.28 33.86
CA LEU A 334 8.31 -25.56 34.76
C LEU A 334 8.34 -26.40 36.03
N ILE A 335 9.28 -26.10 36.93
CA ILE A 335 9.02 -26.35 38.33
C ILE A 335 7.75 -25.53 38.54
N THR A 336 6.61 -26.22 38.55
CA THR A 336 5.47 -25.78 39.31
C THR A 336 6.06 -25.52 40.68
N ILE A 337 6.36 -24.25 40.96
CA ILE A 337 6.41 -23.79 42.32
C ILE A 337 4.97 -24.00 42.75
N ASP A 338 4.72 -25.19 43.31
CA ASP A 338 3.51 -25.46 44.03
C ASP A 338 3.36 -24.28 44.98
N LYS A 339 2.16 -23.71 44.96
CA LYS A 339 1.80 -22.53 45.73
C LYS A 339 1.71 -22.90 47.21
N ASP A 340 2.82 -23.31 47.82
CA ASP A 340 2.92 -23.64 49.23
C ASP A 340 4.37 -23.43 49.69
N ASP A 341 4.91 -22.23 49.49
CA ASP A 341 6.00 -21.70 50.33
C ASP A 341 6.02 -20.17 50.22
N HIS A 342 5.24 -19.55 51.09
CA HIS A 342 5.25 -18.12 51.33
C HIS A 342 6.59 -17.67 51.95
N ASP A 343 7.07 -16.52 51.48
CA ASP A 343 7.83 -15.51 52.25
C ASP A 343 9.37 -15.42 52.22
N THR A 344 10.10 -15.99 51.25
CA THR A 344 11.54 -15.66 51.10
C THR A 344 12.01 -15.16 49.72
N ALA A 345 11.35 -15.48 48.62
CA ALA A 345 11.79 -15.06 47.27
C ALA A 345 11.54 -13.58 46.93
N GLY A 346 10.56 -12.94 47.58
CA GLY A 346 10.16 -11.54 47.28
C GLY A 346 11.15 -10.47 47.73
N LYS A 347 12.12 -10.79 48.61
CA LYS A 347 13.11 -9.81 49.10
C LYS A 347 14.39 -9.75 48.26
N GLU A 348 14.77 -10.83 47.59
CA GLU A 348 15.96 -10.85 46.72
C GLU A 348 15.69 -10.28 45.33
N GLN A 349 14.54 -10.59 44.71
CA GLN A 349 14.17 -10.05 43.39
C GLN A 349 13.98 -8.53 43.39
N VAL A 350 13.38 -7.97 44.45
CA VAL A 350 13.21 -6.52 44.60
C VAL A 350 14.57 -5.82 44.85
N HIS A 351 15.54 -6.50 45.46
CA HIS A 351 16.87 -5.94 45.67
C HIS A 351 17.71 -5.95 44.38
N VAL A 352 17.63 -7.02 43.59
CA VAL A 352 18.35 -7.16 42.30
C VAL A 352 17.77 -6.24 41.23
N GLU A 353 16.44 -6.14 41.06
CA GLU A 353 15.82 -5.20 40.10
C GLU A 353 16.09 -3.74 40.45
N LYS A 354 16.17 -3.40 41.75
CA LYS A 354 16.46 -2.03 42.19
C LYS A 354 17.93 -1.66 41.95
N CYS A 355 18.83 -2.61 42.09
CA CYS A 355 20.26 -2.43 41.81
C CYS A 355 20.54 -2.34 40.30
N GLU A 356 19.88 -3.16 39.46
CA GLU A 356 19.99 -3.08 38.01
C GLU A 356 19.37 -1.78 37.45
N LYS A 357 18.20 -1.35 37.94
CA LYS A 357 17.61 -0.07 37.51
C LYS A 357 18.49 1.13 37.86
N GLN A 358 19.16 1.12 39.02
CA GLN A 358 20.12 2.16 39.38
C GLN A 358 21.37 2.14 38.48
N GLN A 359 21.88 0.97 38.11
CA GLN A 359 22.99 0.86 37.17
C GLN A 359 22.63 1.33 35.75
N TRP A 360 21.43 1.00 35.26
CA TRP A 360 20.95 1.46 33.96
C TRP A 360 20.67 2.96 33.92
N GLN A 361 20.17 3.56 35.00
CA GLN A 361 19.98 5.01 35.10
C GLN A 361 21.32 5.77 35.07
N VAL A 362 22.33 5.29 35.80
CA VAL A 362 23.67 5.90 35.80
C VAL A 362 24.36 5.75 34.43
N LEU A 363 24.14 4.64 33.73
CA LEU A 363 24.66 4.43 32.36
C LEU A 363 23.94 5.31 31.33
N ALA A 364 22.63 5.49 31.47
CA ALA A 364 21.84 6.36 30.61
C ALA A 364 22.24 7.84 30.76
N GLU A 365 22.41 8.32 31.99
CA GLU A 365 22.88 9.70 32.24
C GLU A 365 24.30 9.95 31.73
N LYS A 366 25.18 8.93 31.75
CA LYS A 366 26.53 9.02 31.17
C LYS A 366 26.49 9.06 29.64
N CYS A 367 25.62 8.28 29.01
CA CYS A 367 25.42 8.32 27.55
C CYS A 367 24.84 9.66 27.10
N ASP A 368 23.88 10.20 27.84
CA ASP A 368 23.23 11.46 27.48
C ASP A 368 24.19 12.65 27.61
N LYS A 369 25.03 12.67 28.67
CA LYS A 369 26.12 13.65 28.80
C LYS A 369 27.17 13.53 27.69
N GLN A 370 27.51 12.31 27.24
CA GLN A 370 28.42 12.12 26.10
C GLN A 370 27.82 12.57 24.77
N TRP A 371 26.51 12.41 24.59
CA TRP A 371 25.80 12.87 23.41
C TRP A 371 25.74 14.40 23.36
N GLN A 372 25.40 15.06 24.47
CA GLN A 372 25.38 16.52 24.56
C GLN A 372 26.77 17.14 24.33
N LEU A 373 27.84 16.55 24.90
CA LEU A 373 29.23 16.97 24.64
C LEU A 373 29.66 16.79 23.18
N ARG A 374 29.12 15.79 22.46
CA ARG A 374 29.37 15.62 21.02
C ARG A 374 28.56 16.63 20.20
N ALA A 375 27.32 16.91 20.58
CA ALA A 375 26.47 17.89 19.92
C ALA A 375 27.07 19.31 20.02
N GLU A 376 27.48 19.75 21.22
CA GLU A 376 28.14 21.06 21.42
C GLU A 376 29.46 21.18 20.65
N LYS A 377 30.17 20.07 20.44
CA LYS A 377 31.44 20.05 19.70
C LYS A 377 31.22 20.16 18.19
N CYS A 378 30.14 19.59 17.66
CA CYS A 378 29.70 19.78 16.28
C CYS A 378 29.19 21.20 16.04
N GLU A 379 28.47 21.78 16.99
CA GLU A 379 27.89 23.13 16.87
C GLU A 379 28.95 24.25 16.93
N LYS A 380 30.11 24.00 17.57
CA LYS A 380 31.29 24.90 17.56
C LYS A 380 32.20 24.72 16.33
N GLN A 381 31.92 23.74 15.47
CA GLN A 381 32.68 23.46 14.23
C GLN A 381 31.94 23.88 12.95
N CYS A 382 30.66 24.24 13.04
CA CYS A 382 29.93 25.04 12.06
C CYS A 382 30.05 26.52 12.40
#